data_AF-A0AAE3S999-F1
#
_entry.id   AF-A0AAE3S999-F1
#
_cell.length_a   1.000
_cell.length_b   1.000
_cell.length_c   1.000
_cell.angle_alpha   90.00
_cell.angle_beta   90.00
_cell.angle_gamma   90.00
#
_symmetry.space_group_name_H-M   'P 1'
#
loop_
_entity.id
_entity.type
_entity.pdbx_description
1 polymer ?
#
loop_
_entity_poly.entity_id
_entity_poly.type
_entity_poly.pdbx_seq_one_letter_code
_entity_poly.pdbx_strand_id
1 'polypeptide(L)'
;MTAYQPNSLTLFVFDRSWNIAERPLRFLVDVDYSRWTMDGNGSGIGISLTMSEAEAAGRFLTELMEGRAVAVMNSDERRLAVFSLRGSSAAITSLFDCWDSISETDPFRTSSDPFN
;
A
#
# COMPACT_ATOMS: atom_id res chain seq x y z
N MET A 1 -3.35 -6.94 4.10
CA MET A 1 -3.61 -5.74 3.28
C MET A 1 -5.11 -5.67 3.11
N THR A 2 -5.75 -4.60 3.56
CA THR A 2 -7.20 -4.46 3.51
C THR A 2 -7.48 -3.25 2.63
N ALA A 3 -8.02 -3.47 1.43
CA ALA A 3 -8.45 -2.41 0.53
C ALA A 3 -9.89 -2.01 0.89
N TYR A 4 -10.09 -0.80 1.40
CA TYR A 4 -11.42 -0.25 1.72
C TYR A 4 -11.83 0.75 0.65
N GLN A 5 -13.02 0.53 0.06
CA GLN A 5 -13.69 1.37 -0.95
C GLN A 5 -12.86 1.61 -2.24
N PRO A 6 -13.50 1.77 -3.41
CA PRO A 6 -12.77 1.77 -4.67
C PRO A 6 -11.80 2.95 -4.65
N ASN A 7 -10.50 2.62 -4.67
CA ASN A 7 -9.37 3.51 -4.92
C ASN A 7 -8.70 4.18 -3.71
N SER A 8 -8.97 3.81 -2.46
CA SER A 8 -8.03 4.19 -1.37
C SER A 8 -6.98 3.11 -1.16
N LEU A 9 -5.70 3.49 -1.10
CA LEU A 9 -4.61 2.56 -0.77
C LEU A 9 -4.27 2.72 0.70
N THR A 10 -4.39 1.64 1.47
CA THR A 10 -3.85 1.58 2.83
C THR A 10 -2.81 0.47 2.94
N LEU A 11 -1.59 0.83 3.35
CA LEU A 11 -0.50 -0.10 3.60
C LEU A 11 -0.25 -0.18 5.11
N PHE A 12 -0.17 -1.41 5.61
CA PHE A 12 0.21 -1.69 6.99
C PHE A 12 1.52 -2.48 6.99
N VAL A 13 2.50 -2.00 7.77
CA VAL A 13 3.78 -2.68 7.96
C VAL A 13 3.98 -2.91 9.45
N PHE A 14 4.34 -4.13 9.82
CA PHE A 14 4.55 -4.53 11.21
C PHE A 14 5.91 -5.18 11.36
N ASP A 15 6.63 -4.81 12.42
CA ASP A 15 7.90 -5.42 12.81
C ASP A 15 7.96 -5.53 14.33
N ARG A 16 8.16 -6.75 14.83
CA ARG A 16 8.18 -7.04 16.27
C ARG A 16 9.36 -6.41 17.01
N SER A 17 10.40 -5.97 16.29
CA SER A 17 11.55 -5.27 16.87
C SER A 17 11.29 -3.78 17.11
N TRP A 18 10.20 -3.23 16.56
CA TRP A 18 9.88 -1.82 16.67
C TRP A 18 9.24 -1.46 18.02
N ASN A 19 9.53 -0.24 18.48
CA ASN A 19 8.86 0.41 19.61
C ASN A 19 8.62 1.88 19.25
N ILE A 20 7.67 2.11 18.35
CA ILE A 20 7.35 3.41 17.77
C ILE A 20 6.38 4.14 18.69
N ALA A 21 6.74 5.35 19.10
CA ALA A 21 5.82 6.24 19.80
C ALA A 21 4.65 6.64 18.89
N GLU A 22 3.45 6.73 19.46
CA GLU A 22 2.27 7.15 18.71
C GLU A 22 2.43 8.56 18.17
N ARG A 23 2.45 8.70 16.85
CA ARG A 23 2.53 9.99 16.17
C ARG A 23 2.18 9.88 14.69
N PRO A 24 1.67 10.97 14.09
CA PRO A 24 1.63 11.11 12.64
C PRO A 24 3.03 10.93 12.05
N LEU A 25 3.10 10.21 10.94
CA LEU A 25 4.32 9.98 10.18
C LEU A 25 4.09 10.40 8.74
N ARG A 26 5.17 10.84 8.09
CA ARG A 26 5.21 11.08 6.65
C ARG A 26 6.35 10.29 6.06
N PHE A 27 6.04 9.59 4.98
CA PHE A 27 7.00 8.77 4.26
C PHE A 27 7.04 9.21 2.81
N LEU A 28 8.20 8.98 2.21
CA LEU A 28 8.39 9.15 0.78
C LEU A 28 8.62 7.78 0.19
N VAL A 29 7.85 7.43 -0.84
CA VAL A 29 8.00 6.19 -1.59
C VAL A 29 8.45 6.57 -3.00
N ASP A 30 9.66 6.15 -3.37
CA ASP A 30 10.17 6.34 -4.72
C ASP A 30 10.01 5.03 -5.50
N VAL A 31 9.27 5.07 -6.61
CA VAL A 31 9.16 3.97 -7.58
C VAL A 31 9.86 4.40 -8.86
N ASP A 32 10.97 3.75 -9.22
CA ASP A 32 11.77 4.11 -10.41
C ASP A 32 11.98 5.65 -10.56
N TYR A 33 12.28 6.33 -9.45
CA TYR A 33 12.49 7.79 -9.32
C TYR A 33 11.23 8.68 -9.34
N SER A 34 10.03 8.13 -9.52
CA SER A 34 8.77 8.81 -9.23
C SER A 34 8.51 8.82 -7.72
N ARG A 35 8.41 10.02 -7.14
CA ARG A 35 8.28 10.21 -5.69
C ARG A 35 6.83 10.42 -5.27
N TRP A 36 6.40 9.62 -4.30
CA TRP A 36 5.08 9.68 -3.70
C TRP A 36 5.19 10.08 -2.24
N THR A 37 4.42 11.08 -1.84
CA THR A 37 4.30 11.43 -0.41
C THR A 37 3.11 10.69 0.17
N MET A 38 3.34 9.96 1.25
CA MET A 38 2.31 9.22 1.97
C MET A 38 2.26 9.69 3.41
N ASP A 39 1.06 10.04 3.85
CA ASP A 39 0.79 10.32 5.26
C ASP A 39 0.35 9.04 5.96
N GLY A 40 0.66 8.95 7.24
CA GLY A 40 0.43 7.74 8.02
C GLY A 40 0.47 7.97 9.51
N ASN A 41 0.32 6.89 10.25
CA ASN A 41 0.44 6.88 11.70
C ASN A 41 1.33 5.72 12.14
N GLY A 42 2.28 5.99 13.03
CA GLY A 42 3.09 4.96 13.67
C GLY A 42 2.62 4.73 15.10
N SER A 43 2.56 3.48 15.52
CA SER A 43 2.27 3.13 16.91
C SER A 43 2.75 1.71 17.23
N GLY A 44 3.46 1.56 18.35
CA GLY A 44 3.96 0.28 18.85
C GLY A 44 4.86 -0.42 17.83
N ILE A 45 4.40 -1.56 17.32
CA ILE A 45 5.14 -2.38 16.36
C ILE A 45 4.77 -2.10 14.89
N GLY A 46 3.88 -1.13 14.65
CA GLY A 46 3.24 -0.94 13.35
C GLY A 46 3.33 0.48 12.82
N ILE A 47 3.34 0.56 11.50
CA ILE A 47 3.02 1.79 10.77
C ILE A 47 1.85 1.52 9.84
N SER A 48 1.00 2.52 9.71
CA SER A 48 -0.09 2.57 8.74
C SER A 48 0.15 3.75 7.81
N LEU A 49 -0.12 3.55 6.53
CA LEU A 49 0.05 4.53 5.47
C LEU A 49 -1.25 4.57 4.70
N THR A 50 -1.74 5.76 4.42
CA THR A 50 -2.98 5.92 3.64
C THR A 50 -2.76 6.93 2.54
N MET A 51 -3.16 6.55 1.32
CA MET A 51 -3.31 7.47 0.21
C MET A 51 -4.80 7.71 -0.02
N SER A 52 -5.22 8.92 0.35
CA SER A 52 -6.62 9.35 0.36
C SER A 52 -7.14 9.71 -1.03
N GLU A 53 -6.25 10.09 -1.95
CA GLU A 53 -6.63 10.48 -3.31
C GLU A 53 -6.72 9.26 -4.23
N ALA A 54 -7.94 8.99 -4.70
CA ALA A 54 -8.27 7.85 -5.55
C ALA A 54 -7.40 7.74 -6.82
N GLU A 55 -7.26 8.85 -7.54
CA GLU A 55 -6.47 8.88 -8.78
C GLU A 55 -4.98 8.69 -8.50
N ALA A 56 -4.49 9.26 -7.40
CA ALA A 56 -3.11 9.08 -6.97
C ALA A 56 -2.85 7.60 -6.64
N ALA A 57 -3.78 6.92 -5.96
CA ALA A 57 -3.67 5.51 -5.60
C ALA A 57 -3.64 4.58 -6.81
N GLY A 58 -4.50 4.82 -7.80
CA GLY A 58 -4.46 4.08 -9.06
C GLY A 58 -3.10 4.24 -9.76
N ARG A 59 -2.63 5.48 -9.93
CA ARG A 59 -1.33 5.76 -10.57
C ARG A 59 -0.15 5.14 -9.81
N PHE A 60 -0.13 5.25 -8.49
CA PHE A 60 0.91 4.65 -7.66
C PHE A 60 0.95 3.13 -7.83
N LEU A 61 -0.22 2.47 -7.85
CA LEU A 61 -0.30 1.02 -8.05
C LEU A 61 0.18 0.61 -9.45
N THR A 62 -0.19 1.35 -10.49
CA THR A 62 0.33 1.14 -11.84
C THR A 62 1.85 1.27 -11.88
N GLU A 63 2.40 2.33 -11.29
CA GLU A 63 3.86 2.50 -11.21
C GLU A 63 4.53 1.37 -10.43
N LEU A 64 3.93 0.90 -9.35
CA LEU A 64 4.45 -0.23 -8.57
C LEU A 64 4.43 -1.54 -9.37
N MET A 65 3.46 -1.73 -10.26
CA MET A 65 3.37 -2.89 -11.15
C MET A 65 4.41 -2.87 -12.26
N GLU A 66 4.66 -1.70 -12.84
CA GLU A 66 5.58 -1.50 -13.96
C GLU A 66 7.02 -1.23 -13.52
N GLY A 67 7.19 -0.79 -12.27
CA GLY A 67 8.46 -0.39 -11.67
C GLY A 67 9.42 -1.56 -11.46
N ARG A 68 10.71 -1.24 -11.29
CA ARG A 68 11.80 -2.21 -11.12
C ARG A 68 12.39 -2.16 -9.71
N ALA A 69 12.24 -1.05 -9.02
CA ALA A 69 12.60 -0.90 -7.62
C ALA A 69 11.66 0.06 -6.90
N VAL A 70 11.46 -0.19 -5.61
CA VAL A 70 10.79 0.74 -4.70
C VAL A 70 11.73 1.06 -3.55
N ALA A 71 11.84 2.34 -3.20
CA ALA A 71 12.56 2.81 -2.03
C ALA A 71 11.60 3.50 -1.07
N VAL A 72 11.71 3.16 0.21
CA VAL A 72 10.97 3.82 1.28
C VAL A 72 11.93 4.72 2.05
N MET A 73 11.55 5.98 2.25
CA MET A 73 12.33 6.97 2.97
C MET A 73 11.49 7.64 4.06
N ASN A 74 12.16 8.17 5.08
CA ASN A 74 11.53 9.03 6.06
C ASN A 74 11.38 10.48 5.54
N SER A 75 10.83 11.36 6.37
CA SER A 75 10.66 12.79 6.06
C SER A 75 11.96 13.55 5.81
N ASP A 76 13.11 13.02 6.25
CA ASP A 76 14.43 13.61 6.04
C ASP A 76 15.12 13.07 4.77
N GLU A 77 14.36 12.40 3.90
CA GLU A 77 14.84 11.71 2.69
C GLU A 77 15.87 10.60 2.96
N ARG A 78 15.99 10.16 4.22
CA ARG A 78 16.83 9.01 4.56
C ARG A 78 16.14 7.73 4.12
N ARG A 79 16.82 6.97 3.26
CA ARG A 79 16.39 5.63 2.84
C ARG A 79 16.31 4.70 4.05
N LEU A 80 15.11 4.17 4.27
CA LEU A 80 14.82 3.16 5.28
C LEU A 80 14.91 1.76 4.69
N ALA A 81 14.41 1.58 3.46
CA ALA A 81 14.45 0.30 2.76
C ALA A 81 14.46 0.50 1.23
N VAL A 82 15.02 -0.48 0.51
CA VAL A 82 14.95 -0.56 -0.95
C VAL A 82 14.64 -2.00 -1.32
N PHE A 83 13.63 -2.19 -2.17
CA PHE A 83 13.18 -3.50 -2.63
C PHE A 83 13.27 -3.55 -4.15
N SER A 84 13.67 -4.69 -4.69
CA SER A 84 13.55 -4.94 -6.12
C SER A 84 12.13 -5.40 -6.43
N LEU A 85 11.57 -4.84 -7.49
CA LEU A 85 10.29 -5.24 -8.09
C LEU A 85 10.51 -6.15 -9.31
N ARG A 86 11.75 -6.60 -9.57
CA ARG A 86 12.00 -7.53 -10.67
C ARG A 86 11.23 -8.83 -10.46
N GLY A 87 10.28 -9.09 -11.35
CA GLY A 87 9.39 -10.26 -11.28
C GLY A 87 8.17 -10.09 -10.39
N SER A 88 7.97 -8.95 -9.74
CA SER A 88 6.76 -8.70 -8.92
C SER A 88 5.53 -8.44 -9.79
N SER A 89 5.68 -8.03 -11.05
CA SER A 89 4.54 -7.74 -11.93
C SER A 89 3.59 -8.94 -12.02
N ALA A 90 4.12 -10.16 -12.21
CA ALA A 90 3.30 -11.37 -12.28
C ALA A 90 2.52 -11.64 -10.98
N ALA A 91 3.13 -11.39 -9.82
CA ALA A 91 2.49 -11.57 -8.53
C ALA A 91 1.42 -10.49 -8.26
N ILE A 92 1.71 -9.24 -8.62
CA ILE A 92 0.76 -8.13 -8.45
C ILE A 92 -0.41 -8.29 -9.43
N THR A 93 -0.15 -8.63 -10.70
CA THR A 93 -1.21 -8.96 -11.68
C THR A 93 -2.06 -10.13 -11.20
N SER A 94 -1.46 -11.24 -10.73
CA SER A 94 -2.23 -12.37 -10.21
C SER A 94 -3.12 -11.99 -9.01
N LEU A 95 -2.67 -11.05 -8.17
CA LEU A 95 -3.47 -10.52 -7.07
C LEU A 95 -4.67 -9.70 -7.59
N PHE A 96 -4.46 -8.85 -8.60
CA PHE A 96 -5.54 -8.08 -9.22
C PHE A 96 -6.54 -8.96 -9.96
N ASP A 97 -6.05 -9.94 -10.75
CA ASP A 97 -6.91 -10.91 -11.43
C ASP A 97 -7.78 -11.68 -10.42
N CYS A 98 -7.18 -12.07 -9.28
CA CYS A 98 -7.91 -12.71 -8.19
C CYS A 98 -8.95 -11.77 -7.59
N TRP A 99 -8.59 -10.51 -7.35
CA TRP A 99 -9.51 -9.50 -6.81
C TRP A 99 -10.70 -9.24 -7.72
N ASP A 100 -10.47 -9.07 -9.02
CA ASP A 100 -11.51 -8.84 -10.01
C ASP A 100 -12.46 -10.05 -10.08
N SER A 101 -11.91 -11.28 -10.02
CA SER A 101 -12.72 -12.50 -10.00
C SER A 101 -13.62 -12.63 -8.77
N ILE A 102 -13.13 -12.17 -7.60
CA ILE A 102 -13.91 -12.12 -6.36
C ILE A 102 -15.00 -11.07 -6.50
N SER A 103 -14.70 -9.91 -7.08
CA SER A 103 -15.68 -8.83 -7.27
C SER A 103 -16.83 -9.25 -8.19
N GLU A 104 -16.54 -10.06 -9.22
CA GLU A 104 -17.53 -10.62 -10.14
C GLU A 104 -18.37 -11.73 -9.48
N THR A 105 -17.73 -12.56 -8.64
CA THR A 105 -18.32 -13.73 -7.98
C THR A 105 -18.55 -13.48 -6.48
N ASP A 106 -18.81 -12.25 -6.07
CA ASP A 106 -18.92 -11.89 -4.65
C ASP A 106 -20.22 -12.49 -4.07
N PRO A 107 -20.14 -13.52 -3.20
CA PRO A 107 -21.31 -14.17 -2.63
C PRO A 107 -22.03 -13.28 -1.60
N PHE A 108 -21.44 -12.15 -1.23
CA PHE A 108 -21.98 -11.19 -0.30
C PHE A 108 -22.65 -9.98 -0.97
N ARG A 109 -22.78 -9.95 -2.31
CA ARG A 109 -23.45 -8.86 -3.06
C ARG A 109 -24.86 -8.51 -2.58
N THR A 110 -25.53 -9.40 -1.85
CA THR A 110 -26.87 -9.21 -1.31
C THR A 110 -26.91 -8.77 0.16
N SER A 111 -25.77 -8.80 0.87
CA SER A 111 -25.65 -8.31 2.24
C SER A 111 -24.92 -6.97 2.25
N SER A 112 -25.49 -5.98 2.94
CA SER A 112 -24.79 -4.72 3.22
C SER A 112 -23.69 -4.86 4.26
N ASP A 113 -23.62 -6.00 4.95
CA ASP A 113 -22.58 -6.32 5.94
C ASP A 113 -22.21 -7.82 5.87
N PRO A 114 -21.04 -8.17 5.30
CA PRO A 114 -20.59 -9.57 5.22
C PRO A 114 -20.00 -10.11 6.53
N PHE A 115 -19.93 -9.30 7.59
CA PHE A 115 -19.32 -9.65 8.88
C PHE A 115 -20.30 -9.62 10.06
N ASN A 116 -21.59 -9.40 9.82
CA ASN A 116 -22.68 -9.53 10.81
C ASN A 116 -23.57 -10.75 10.53
#